data_AF-A0A1M2W3I1-F1
#
_entry.id   AF-A0A1M2W3I1-F1
#
_cell.length_a   1.000
_cell.length_b   1.000
_cell.length_c   1.000
_cell.angle_alpha   90.00
_cell.angle_beta   90.00
_cell.angle_gamma   90.00
#
_symmetry.space_group_name_H-M   'P 1'
#
loop_
_entity.id
_entity.type
_entity.pdbx_description
1 polymer ?
#
loop_
_entity_poly.entity_id
_entity_poly.type
_entity_poly.pdbx_seq_one_letter_code
_entity_poly.pdbx_strand_id
1 'polypeptide(L)' 'MFAYAARASLGDAVYHEPTTLAFEAHVAKVTGKEDALFLPSGTMSNQIALRTHLMQPPYAVLCDHRSHIVR' A
#
# COMPACT_ATOMS: atom_id res chain seq x y z
N MET A 1 1.97 -20.19 7.17
CA MET A 1 2.25 -18.74 7.28
C MET A 1 3.48 -18.46 8.12
N PHE A 2 3.49 -18.83 9.41
CA PHE A 2 4.65 -18.62 10.31
C PHE A 2 5.97 -19.19 9.76
N ALA A 3 5.95 -20.42 9.24
CA ALA A 3 7.15 -21.04 8.64
C ALA A 3 7.73 -20.28 7.44
N TYR A 4 6.91 -19.53 6.71
CA TYR A 4 7.37 -18.68 5.61
C TYR A 4 7.89 -17.34 6.12
N ALA A 5 7.18 -16.72 7.07
CA ALA A 5 7.62 -15.49 7.72
C ALA A 5 8.99 -15.64 8.40
N ALA A 6 9.24 -16.78 9.05
CA ALA A 6 10.53 -17.09 9.68
C ALA A 6 11.70 -17.29 8.68
N ARG A 7 11.40 -17.44 7.38
CA ARG A 7 12.39 -17.62 6.30
C ARG A 7 12.55 -16.38 5.43
N ALA A 8 11.71 -15.37 5.61
CA ALA A 8 11.82 -14.11 4.89
C ALA A 8 13.11 -13.38 5.31
N SER A 9 13.69 -12.60 4.41
CA SER A 9 14.74 -11.68 4.83
C SER A 9 14.16 -10.62 5.76
N LEU A 10 14.98 -10.20 6.72
CA LEU A 10 14.66 -9.12 7.65
C LEU A 10 15.67 -8.00 7.43
N GLY A 11 15.22 -6.77 7.54
CA GLY A 11 16.03 -5.57 7.33
C GLY A 11 15.18 -4.33 7.48
N ASP A 12 15.73 -3.19 7.07
CA ASP A 12 15.05 -1.91 7.19
C ASP A 12 14.36 -1.53 5.87
N ALA A 13 13.02 -1.53 5.87
CA ALA A 13 12.21 -1.20 4.70
C ALA A 13 12.40 0.25 4.23
N VAL A 14 12.75 1.18 5.13
CA VAL A 14 13.06 2.58 4.75
C VAL A 14 14.31 2.65 3.86
N TYR A 15 15.23 1.69 4.05
CA TYR A 15 16.45 1.54 3.24
C TYR A 15 16.34 0.40 2.21
N HIS A 16 15.13 0.09 1.76
CA HIS A 16 14.89 -0.84 0.63
C HIS A 16 15.34 -2.28 0.91
N GLU A 17 14.81 -2.87 1.99
CA GLU A 17 14.99 -4.28 2.31
C GLU A 17 14.46 -5.23 1.19
N PRO A 18 15.15 -6.35 0.89
CA PRO A 18 14.84 -7.20 -0.27
C PRO A 18 13.45 -7.85 -0.33
N THR A 19 12.94 -8.40 0.78
CA THR A 19 11.64 -9.11 0.78
C THR A 19 10.50 -8.14 0.48
N THR A 20 10.53 -6.94 1.05
CA THR A 20 9.51 -5.92 0.82
C THR A 20 9.48 -5.49 -0.64
N LEU A 21 10.65 -5.16 -1.21
CA LEU A 21 10.76 -4.78 -2.64
C LEU A 21 10.29 -5.90 -3.58
N ALA A 22 10.67 -7.15 -3.30
CA ALA A 22 10.27 -8.28 -4.12
C ALA A 22 8.74 -8.48 -4.11
N PHE A 23 8.11 -8.25 -2.96
CA PHE A 23 6.66 -8.30 -2.84
C PHE A 23 5.98 -7.16 -3.61
N GLU A 24 6.44 -5.93 -3.45
CA GLU A 24 5.93 -4.75 -4.16
C GLU A 24 6.06 -4.92 -5.69
N ALA A 25 7.23 -5.32 -6.18
CA ALA A 25 7.44 -5.58 -7.60
C ALA A 25 6.54 -6.70 -8.15
N HIS A 26 6.29 -7.74 -7.35
CA HIS A 26 5.35 -8.79 -7.72
C HIS A 26 3.92 -8.26 -7.82
N VAL A 27 3.46 -7.47 -6.85
CA VAL A 27 2.11 -6.89 -6.85
C VAL A 27 1.93 -5.90 -8.00
N ALA A 28 2.92 -5.05 -8.29
CA ALA A 28 2.92 -4.15 -9.44
C ALA A 28 2.74 -4.93 -10.76
N LYS A 29 3.50 -6.02 -10.93
CA LYS A 29 3.39 -6.91 -12.09
C LYS A 29 2.02 -7.57 -12.21
N VAL A 30 1.47 -8.11 -11.13
CA VAL A 30 0.16 -8.79 -11.13
C VAL A 30 -0.98 -7.83 -11.43
N THR A 31 -0.88 -6.58 -10.96
CA THR A 31 -1.90 -5.55 -11.16
C THR A 31 -1.74 -4.75 -12.46
N GLY A 32 -0.65 -4.96 -13.20
CA GLY A 32 -0.33 -4.20 -14.41
C GLY A 32 -0.06 -2.72 -14.12
N LYS A 33 0.52 -2.41 -12.97
CA LYS A 33 0.88 -1.05 -12.54
C LYS A 33 2.39 -0.85 -12.59
N GLU A 34 2.80 0.41 -12.64
CA GLU A 34 4.21 0.79 -12.69
C GLU A 34 4.93 0.43 -11.37
N ASP A 35 4.24 0.56 -10.23
CA ASP A 35 4.79 0.30 -8.90
C ASP A 35 3.71 -0.11 -7.88
N ALA A 36 4.13 -0.56 -6.70
CA ALA A 36 3.28 -0.87 -5.55
C ALA A 36 3.97 -0.53 -4.22
N LEU A 37 3.20 -0.35 -3.16
CA LEU A 37 3.71 -0.03 -1.83
C LEU A 37 3.04 -0.91 -0.76
N PHE A 38 3.83 -1.58 0.07
CA PHE A 38 3.34 -2.38 1.19
C PHE A 38 2.97 -1.49 2.38
N LEU A 39 1.76 -1.69 2.92
CA LEU A 39 1.23 -0.88 4.01
C LEU A 39 0.65 -1.77 5.12
N PRO A 40 0.77 -1.36 6.40
CA PRO A 40 0.28 -2.12 7.55
C PRO A 40 -1.23 -2.41 7.56
N SER A 41 -2.04 -1.61 6.87
CA SER A 41 -3.50 -1.80 6.82
C SER A 41 -4.14 -1.22 5.56
N GLY A 42 -5.33 -1.74 5.22
CA GLY A 42 -6.16 -1.18 4.15
C GLY A 42 -6.61 0.26 4.44
N THR A 43 -6.86 0.61 5.70
CA THR A 43 -7.18 1.99 6.10
C THR A 43 -6.02 2.93 5.77
N MET A 44 -4.78 2.57 6.12
CA MET A 44 -3.61 3.40 5.80
C MET A 44 -3.41 3.51 4.29
N SER A 45 -3.61 2.40 3.55
CA SER A 45 -3.55 2.39 2.08
C SER A 45 -4.53 3.37 1.44
N ASN A 46 -5.80 3.34 1.85
CA ASN A 46 -6.80 4.27 1.31
C ASN A 46 -6.49 5.73 1.66
N GLN A 47 -6.04 6.01 2.88
CA GLN A 47 -5.72 7.39 3.30
C GLN A 47 -4.51 7.95 2.56
N ILE A 48 -3.45 7.15 2.35
CA ILE A 48 -2.30 7.55 1.55
C ILE A 48 -2.73 7.78 0.09
N ALA A 49 -3.53 6.88 -0.49
CA ALA A 49 -4.04 7.04 -1.85
C ALA A 49 -4.83 8.35 -2.02
N LEU A 50 -5.70 8.71 -1.07
CA LEU A 50 -6.38 10.01 -1.10
C LEU A 50 -5.38 11.17 -1.02
N ARG A 51 -4.38 11.10 -0.14
CA ARG A 51 -3.40 12.19 0.03
C ARG A 51 -2.47 12.36 -1.15
N THR A 52 -2.14 11.29 -1.88
CA THR A 52 -1.33 11.40 -3.11
C THR A 52 -2.13 11.98 -4.27
N HIS A 53 -3.46 11.80 -4.29
CA HIS A 53 -4.33 12.39 -5.31
C HIS A 53 -4.79 13.83 -4.99
N LEU A 54 -4.77 14.25 -3.74
CA LEU A 54 -5.35 15.51 -3.27
C LEU A 54 -4.27 16.45 -2.68
N MET A 55 -3.73 17.37 -3.50
CA MET A 55 -2.54 18.17 -3.18
C MET A 55 -2.79 19.52 -2.45
N GLN A 56 -3.90 20.22 -2.71
CA GLN A 56 -4.27 21.54 -2.17
C GLN A 56 -5.79 21.71 -1.91
N PRO A 57 -6.23 22.01 -0.68
CA PRO A 57 -7.66 22.15 -0.35
C PRO A 57 -8.33 23.39 -0.99
N PRO A 58 -9.68 23.43 -1.07
CA PRO A 58 -10.64 22.43 -0.60
C PRO A 58 -10.90 21.30 -1.62
N TYR A 59 -11.22 20.11 -1.10
CA TYR A 59 -11.56 18.94 -1.91
C TYR A 59 -12.86 18.28 -1.45
N ALA A 60 -13.55 17.66 -2.40
CA ALA A 60 -14.67 16.76 -2.15
C ALA A 60 -14.39 15.42 -2.84
N VAL A 61 -14.63 14.32 -2.13
CA VAL A 61 -14.48 12.95 -2.66
C VAL A 61 -15.86 12.31 -2.70
N LEU A 62 -16.32 11.94 -3.90
CA LEU A 62 -17.56 11.20 -4.04
C LEU A 62 -17.29 9.72 -3.74
N CYS A 63 -18.02 9.18 -2.76
CA CYS A 63 -17.90 7.79 -2.32
C CYS A 63 -19.28 7.15 -2.24
N ASP A 64 -19.33 5.84 -2.47
CA ASP A 64 -20.53 5.04 -2.17
C ASP A 64 -20.81 5.06 -0.65
N HIS A 65 -22.09 4.96 -0.29
CA HIS A 65 -22.54 5.01 1.10
C HIS A 65 -22.03 3.84 1.97
N ARG A 66 -21.57 2.75 1.35
CA ARG A 66 -20.98 1.57 1.99
C ARG A 66 -19.45 1.58 1.95
N SER A 67 -18.85 2.63 1.39
CA SER A 67 -17.40 2.71 1.25
C SER A 67 -16.70 2.70 2.60
N HIS A 68 -15.71 1.81 2.74
CA HIS A 68 -14.85 1.73 3.93
C HIS A 68 -13.91 2.94 4.05
N ILE A 69 -13.76 3.75 3.00
CA ILE A 69 -12.88 4.92 3.02
C ILE A 69 -13.41 6.02 3.94
N VAL A 70 -14.74 6.13 4.08
CA VAL A 70 -15.44 7.19 4.82
C VAL A 70 -16.18 6.68 6.06
N ARG A 71 -16.12 5.37 6.35
CA ARG A 71 -16.80 4.72 7.47
C ARG A 71 -15.81 4.14 8.47
#